data_AF-V7ENR6-F1
#
_entry.id   AF-V7ENR6-F1
#
_cell.length_a   1.000
_cell.length_b   1.000
_cell.length_c   1.000
_cell.angle_alpha   90.00
_cell.angle_beta   90.00
_cell.angle_gamma   90.00
#
_symmetry.space_group_name_H-M   'P 1'
#
loop_
_entity.id
_entity.type
_entity.pdbx_description
1 polymer ?
#
loop_
_entity_poly.entity_id
_entity_poly.type
_entity_poly.pdbx_seq_one_letter_code
_entity_poly.pdbx_strand_id
1 'polypeptide(L)'
;MSDPNLRDFYSRVGRIEQAHALGLGFEAEGTLGRSFYRRLPVRRRPVFRIGVFLFCFCFGMKGAIHYHMGAEGFDRRVAGIEARGGFDAVQGFLMRSDPVTEMISKGIAVVVERSRV
;
A
#
# COMPACT_ATOMS: atom_id res chain seq x y z
N MET A 1 -32.66 -29.58 -6.72
CA MET A 1 -32.85 -28.27 -7.40
C MET A 1 -33.40 -27.32 -6.35
N SER A 2 -32.64 -26.31 -5.92
CA SER A 2 -33.13 -25.36 -4.91
C SER A 2 -34.21 -24.48 -5.54
N ASP A 3 -35.34 -24.32 -4.86
CA ASP A 3 -36.45 -23.48 -5.33
C ASP A 3 -35.95 -22.01 -5.46
N PRO A 4 -35.94 -21.43 -6.67
CA PRO A 4 -35.53 -20.05 -6.89
C PRO A 4 -36.34 -19.04 -6.07
N ASN A 5 -37.63 -19.31 -5.82
CA ASN A 5 -38.52 -18.42 -5.07
C ASN A 5 -38.14 -18.40 -3.58
N LEU A 6 -37.81 -19.57 -3.02
CA LEU A 6 -37.37 -19.68 -1.63
C LEU A 6 -36.06 -18.93 -1.40
N ARG A 7 -35.11 -19.01 -2.34
CA ARG A 7 -33.85 -18.26 -2.28
C ARG A 7 -34.09 -16.74 -2.33
N ASP A 8 -34.98 -16.28 -3.20
CA ASP A 8 -35.31 -14.85 -3.30
C ASP A 8 -35.94 -14.34 -2.00
N PHE A 9 -36.89 -15.10 -1.43
CA PHE A 9 -37.51 -14.78 -0.15
C PHE A 9 -36.47 -14.61 0.97
N TYR A 10 -35.58 -15.58 1.17
CA TYR A 10 -34.53 -15.47 2.19
C TYR A 10 -33.56 -14.32 1.92
N SER A 11 -33.26 -14.00 0.66
CA SER A 11 -32.42 -12.85 0.31
C SER A 11 -33.06 -11.51 0.70
N ARG A 12 -34.40 -11.42 0.62
CA ARG A 12 -35.16 -10.22 0.99
C ARG A 12 -35.24 -10.10 2.51
N VAL A 13 -35.56 -11.19 3.21
CA VAL A 13 -35.58 -11.23 4.68
C VAL A 13 -34.21 -10.86 5.24
N GLY A 14 -33.13 -11.45 4.73
CA GLY A 14 -31.77 -11.14 5.17
C GLY A 14 -31.38 -9.67 4.95
N ARG A 15 -31.84 -9.04 3.87
CA ARG A 15 -31.64 -7.59 3.65
C ARG A 15 -32.39 -6.73 4.67
N ILE A 16 -33.61 -7.11 5.03
CA ILE A 16 -34.42 -6.41 6.03
C ILE A 16 -33.79 -6.55 7.43
N GLU A 17 -33.39 -7.77 7.80
CA GLU A 17 -32.71 -8.03 9.07
C GLU A 17 -31.38 -7.27 9.16
N GLN A 18 -30.60 -7.25 8.07
CA GLN A 18 -29.37 -6.47 8.01
C GLN A 18 -29.66 -4.98 8.20
N ALA A 19 -30.64 -4.40 7.48
CA ALA A 19 -31.02 -3.00 7.63
C ALA A 19 -31.46 -2.67 9.07
N HIS A 20 -32.28 -3.53 9.67
CA HIS A 20 -32.71 -3.39 11.05
C HIS A 20 -31.53 -3.45 12.04
N ALA A 21 -30.59 -4.37 11.86
CA ALA A 21 -29.37 -4.45 12.66
C ALA A 21 -28.42 -3.25 12.44
N LEU A 22 -28.50 -2.57 11.30
CA LEU A 22 -27.81 -1.31 11.05
C LEU A 22 -28.45 -0.12 11.78
N GLY A 23 -29.60 -0.31 12.44
CA GLY A 23 -30.38 0.76 13.04
C GLY A 23 -31.11 1.62 12.00
N LEU A 24 -31.27 1.09 10.77
CA LEU A 24 -32.11 1.70 9.73
C LEU A 24 -33.56 1.30 10.04
N GLY A 25 -34.16 2.00 10.99
CA GLY A 25 -35.57 1.85 11.33
C GLY A 25 -36.46 2.66 10.39
N PHE A 26 -37.73 2.24 10.26
CA PHE A 26 -38.82 3.04 9.71
C PHE A 26 -39.14 4.19 10.68
N GLU A 27 -38.20 5.11 10.80
CA GLU A 27 -38.36 6.27 11.62
C GLU A 27 -39.17 7.33 10.87
N ALA A 28 -39.89 8.16 11.62
CA ALA A 28 -40.72 9.21 11.04
C ALA A 28 -39.84 10.21 10.29
N GLU A 29 -40.37 10.78 9.21
CA GLU A 29 -39.69 11.81 8.44
C GLU A 29 -39.28 12.98 9.37
N GLY A 30 -37.98 13.24 9.49
CA GLY A 30 -37.43 14.30 10.33
C GLY A 30 -36.87 13.88 11.69
N THR A 31 -36.89 12.61 12.09
CA THR A 31 -36.24 12.15 13.34
C THR A 31 -34.80 11.71 13.11
N LEU A 32 -33.93 11.97 14.10
CA LEU A 32 -32.52 11.56 14.05
C LEU A 32 -32.41 10.07 14.41
N GLY A 33 -32.10 9.24 13.42
CA GLY A 33 -32.15 7.80 13.63
C GLY A 33 -30.95 7.14 14.25
N ARG A 34 -31.16 5.93 14.76
CA ARG A 34 -30.11 5.16 15.45
C ARG A 34 -28.90 4.88 14.54
N SER A 35 -29.13 4.83 13.23
CA SER A 35 -28.09 4.74 12.20
C SER A 35 -27.17 5.97 12.13
N PHE A 36 -27.63 7.16 12.53
CA PHE A 36 -26.84 8.40 12.52
C PHE A 36 -25.67 8.34 13.51
N TYR A 37 -25.85 7.70 14.67
CA TYR A 37 -24.82 7.57 15.70
C TYR A 37 -23.87 6.39 15.46
N ARG A 38 -24.14 5.58 14.43
CA ARG A 38 -23.33 4.41 14.13
C ARG A 38 -22.11 4.84 13.33
N ARG A 39 -20.92 4.58 13.86
CA ARG A 39 -19.67 4.75 13.11
C ARG A 39 -19.68 3.83 11.89
N LEU A 40 -19.56 4.42 10.70
CA LEU A 40 -19.38 3.66 9.47
C LEU A 40 -18.13 2.79 9.58
N PRO A 41 -18.19 1.51 9.17
CA PRO A 41 -17.01 0.66 9.17
C PRO A 41 -15.96 1.27 8.24
N VAL A 42 -14.83 1.71 8.80
CA VAL A 42 -13.69 2.17 8.01
C VAL A 42 -13.22 0.98 7.18
N ARG A 43 -13.32 1.08 5.85
CA ARG A 43 -12.86 0.03 4.93
C ARG A 43 -11.34 -0.05 5.03
N ARG A 44 -10.85 -0.94 5.90
CA ARG A 44 -9.42 -1.20 6.04
C ARG A 44 -8.94 -1.82 4.72
N ARG A 45 -7.95 -1.17 4.08
CA ARG A 45 -7.27 -1.70 2.89
C ARG A 45 -5.87 -2.19 3.31
N PRO A 46 -5.75 -3.32 4.02
CA PRO A 46 -4.47 -3.78 4.57
C PRO A 46 -3.43 -4.04 3.47
N VAL A 47 -3.86 -4.63 2.35
CA VAL A 47 -3.00 -4.92 1.20
C VAL A 47 -2.37 -3.65 0.63
N PHE A 48 -3.14 -2.56 0.51
CA PHE A 48 -2.62 -1.29 0.03
C PHE A 48 -1.55 -0.72 0.97
N ARG A 49 -1.77 -0.79 2.29
CA ARG A 49 -0.79 -0.33 3.28
C ARG A 49 0.52 -1.12 3.21
N ILE A 50 0.42 -2.44 3.07
CA ILE A 50 1.58 -3.33 2.92
C ILE A 50 2.33 -2.99 1.63
N GLY A 51 1.62 -2.79 0.51
CA GLY A 51 2.22 -2.42 -0.77
C GLY A 51 2.99 -1.10 -0.69
N VAL A 52 2.40 -0.06 -0.08
CA VAL A 52 3.07 1.23 0.13
C VAL A 52 4.31 1.08 1.01
N PHE A 53 4.21 0.31 2.10
CA PHE A 53 5.36 0.06 2.99
C PHE A 53 6.52 -0.62 2.26
N LEU A 54 6.24 -1.70 1.52
CA LEU A 54 7.26 -2.42 0.76
C LEU A 54 7.91 -1.53 -0.30
N PHE A 55 7.10 -0.73 -1.00
CA PHE A 55 7.59 0.24 -1.97
C PHE A 55 8.57 1.23 -1.31
N CYS A 56 8.17 1.88 -0.21
CA CYS A 56 9.04 2.79 0.52
C CYS A 56 10.31 2.11 1.04
N PHE A 57 10.21 0.88 1.53
CA PHE A 57 11.35 0.11 2.02
C PHE A 57 12.36 -0.22 0.92
N CYS A 58 11.90 -0.70 -0.24
CA CYS A 58 12.77 -1.02 -1.37
C CYS A 58 13.53 0.21 -1.88
N PHE A 59 12.82 1.33 -2.11
CA PHE A 59 13.46 2.58 -2.58
C PHE A 59 14.35 3.21 -1.51
N GLY A 60 13.92 3.18 -0.24
CA GLY A 60 14.71 3.68 0.89
C GLY A 60 16.02 2.92 1.06
N MET A 61 15.97 1.59 1.01
CA MET A 61 17.16 0.74 1.10
C MET A 61 18.09 0.95 -0.11
N LYS A 62 17.54 1.01 -1.33
CA LYS A 62 18.32 1.27 -2.55
C LYS A 62 19.03 2.64 -2.46
N GLY A 63 18.33 3.68 -2.00
CA GLY A 63 18.90 5.01 -1.78
C GLY A 63 19.96 5.07 -0.69
N ALA A 64 19.79 4.31 0.40
CA ALA A 64 20.78 4.19 1.46
C ALA A 64 22.06 3.49 0.98
N ILE A 65 21.93 2.41 0.20
CA ILE A 65 23.07 1.73 -0.43
C ILE A 65 23.79 2.68 -1.39
N HIS A 66 23.05 3.40 -2.22
CA HIS A 66 23.61 4.40 -3.13
C HIS A 66 24.36 5.51 -2.39
N TYR A 67 23.82 6.00 -1.26
CA TYR A 67 24.50 6.97 -0.41
C TYR A 67 25.80 6.42 0.20
N HIS A 68 25.79 5.19 0.70
CA HIS A 68 26.97 4.58 1.30
C HIS A 68 28.08 4.25 0.29
N MET A 69 27.73 3.84 -0.93
CA MET A 69 28.69 3.47 -1.98
C MET A 69 29.16 4.66 -2.83
N GLY A 70 28.37 5.74 -2.89
CA GLY A 70 28.54 6.81 -3.86
C GLY A 70 28.15 6.38 -5.27
N ALA A 71 27.93 7.37 -6.16
CA ALA A 71 27.43 7.12 -7.52
C ALA A 71 28.34 6.17 -8.32
N GLU A 72 29.65 6.44 -8.35
CA GLU A 72 30.57 5.61 -9.13
C GLU A 72 30.74 4.19 -8.59
N GLY A 73 30.75 4.03 -7.26
CA GLY A 73 30.87 2.72 -6.62
C GLY A 73 29.65 1.85 -6.87
N PHE A 74 28.47 2.47 -6.83
CA PHE A 74 27.21 1.83 -7.13
C PHE A 74 27.12 1.39 -8.60
N ASP A 75 27.44 2.28 -9.55
CA ASP A 75 27.39 1.97 -10.98
C ASP A 75 28.36 0.86 -11.37
N ARG A 76 29.58 0.85 -10.80
CA ARG A 76 30.55 -0.24 -10.99
C ARG A 76 29.99 -1.57 -10.48
N ARG A 77 29.23 -1.56 -9.38
CA ARG A 77 28.63 -2.77 -8.81
C ARG A 77 27.49 -3.29 -9.70
N VAL A 78 26.65 -2.39 -10.21
CA VAL A 78 25.57 -2.74 -11.16
C VAL A 78 26.15 -3.33 -12.44
N ALA A 79 27.18 -2.70 -13.02
CA ALA A 79 27.87 -3.22 -14.20
C ALA A 79 28.46 -4.62 -13.97
N GLY A 80 29.01 -4.87 -12.77
CA GLY A 80 29.51 -6.20 -12.40
C GLY A 80 28.41 -7.26 -12.24
N ILE A 81 27.18 -6.87 -11.92
CA ILE A 81 26.01 -7.76 -11.85
C ILE A 81 25.49 -8.04 -13.27
N GLU A 82 25.37 -7.02 -14.10
CA GLU A 82 24.95 -7.18 -15.50
C GLU A 82 25.93 -8.07 -16.29
N ALA A 83 27.23 -7.94 -16.03
CA ALA A 83 28.27 -8.74 -16.68
C ALA A 83 28.20 -10.26 -16.37
N ARG A 84 27.51 -10.68 -15.29
CA ARG A 84 27.34 -12.11 -14.94
C ARG A 84 26.27 -12.81 -15.78
N GLY A 85 25.36 -12.05 -16.41
CA GLY A 85 24.36 -12.58 -17.33
C GLY A 85 23.25 -13.41 -16.69
N GLY A 86 22.29 -13.85 -17.50
CA GLY A 86 21.16 -14.67 -17.03
C GLY A 86 20.18 -13.88 -16.15
N PHE A 87 19.79 -14.47 -15.01
CA PHE A 87 18.89 -13.82 -14.04
C PHE A 87 19.52 -12.55 -13.43
N ASP A 88 20.85 -12.51 -13.34
CA ASP A 88 21.60 -11.36 -12.82
C ASP A 88 21.46 -10.13 -13.74
N ALA A 89 21.20 -10.31 -15.05
CA ALA A 89 20.97 -9.19 -15.95
C ALA A 89 19.65 -8.44 -15.63
N VAL A 90 18.61 -9.17 -15.21
CA VAL A 90 17.34 -8.57 -14.77
C VAL A 90 17.52 -7.83 -13.44
N GLN A 91 18.30 -8.41 -12.53
CA GLN A 91 18.67 -7.75 -11.29
C GLN A 91 19.48 -6.46 -11.55
N GLY A 92 20.44 -6.50 -12.47
CA GLY A 92 21.24 -5.35 -12.88
C GLY A 92 20.37 -4.22 -13.44
N PHE A 93 19.45 -4.56 -14.35
CA PHE A 93 18.46 -3.61 -14.87
C PHE A 93 17.61 -2.97 -13.76
N LEU A 94 17.12 -3.77 -12.80
CA LEU A 94 16.34 -3.26 -11.65
C LEU A 94 17.17 -2.38 -10.70
N MET A 95 18.48 -2.66 -10.60
CA MET A 95 19.40 -1.97 -9.70
C MET A 95 19.96 -0.67 -10.26
N ARG A 96 19.82 -0.40 -11.56
CA ARG A 96 20.29 0.85 -12.20
C ARG A 96 19.86 2.09 -11.40
N SER A 97 20.71 3.11 -11.36
CA SER A 97 20.41 4.37 -10.67
C SER A 97 19.17 5.01 -11.30
N ASP A 98 18.13 5.20 -10.46
CA ASP A 98 16.89 5.89 -10.84
C ASP A 98 16.87 7.29 -10.21
N PRO A 99 16.16 8.27 -10.80
CA PRO A 99 16.03 9.62 -10.22
C PRO A 99 15.52 9.61 -8.77
N VAL A 100 14.66 8.65 -8.42
CA VAL A 100 14.14 8.46 -7.06
C VAL A 100 15.24 8.03 -6.09
N THR A 101 16.13 7.13 -6.53
CA THR A 101 17.25 6.62 -5.72
C THR A 101 18.24 7.74 -5.41
N GLU A 102 18.57 8.57 -6.40
CA GLU A 102 19.43 9.74 -6.21
C GLU A 102 18.79 10.78 -5.28
N MET A 103 17.50 11.06 -5.44
CA MET A 103 16.78 12.00 -4.56
C MET A 103 16.80 11.54 -3.11
N ILE A 104 16.57 10.25 -2.86
CA ILE A 104 16.64 9.67 -1.51
C ILE A 104 18.06 9.76 -0.97
N SER A 105 19.07 9.41 -1.77
CA SER A 105 20.48 9.49 -1.39
C SER A 105 20.89 10.91 -0.98
N LYS A 106 20.48 11.93 -1.75
CA LYS A 106 20.69 13.36 -1.41
C LYS A 106 19.95 13.76 -0.14
N GLY A 107 18.71 13.30 0.04
CA GLY A 107 17.94 13.55 1.27
C GLY A 107 18.61 12.97 2.52
N ILE A 108 19.15 11.76 2.42
CA ILE A 108 19.92 11.13 3.50
C ILE A 108 21.17 11.96 3.82
N ALA A 109 21.90 12.42 2.80
CA ALA A 109 23.08 13.27 2.99
C ALA A 109 22.76 14.52 3.82
N VAL A 110 21.69 15.24 3.47
CA VAL A 110 21.24 16.46 4.19
C VAL A 110 20.88 16.16 5.64
N VAL A 111 20.17 15.06 5.91
CA VAL A 111 19.78 14.69 7.28
C VAL A 111 21.01 14.33 8.12
N VAL A 112 21.94 13.55 7.55
CA VAL A 112 23.17 13.14 8.23
C VAL A 112 24.05 14.36 8.52
N GLU A 113 24.23 15.26 7.55
CA GLU A 113 24.99 16.50 7.74
C GLU A 113 24.38 17.38 8.83
N ARG A 114 23.06 17.53 8.84
CA ARG A 114 22.34 18.29 9.88
C ARG A 114 22.46 17.67 11.27
N SER A 115 22.59 16.35 11.38
CA SER A 115 22.75 15.65 12.67
C SER A 115 24.16 15.74 13.26
N ARG A 116 25.15 16.16 12.46
CA ARG A 116 26.55 16.31 12.89
C ARG A 116 26.88 17.73 13.40
N VAL A 117 26.00 18.69 13.17
CA VAL A 117 26.05 20.07 13.68
C VAL A 117 25.31 20.14 15.01
#